data_AF-A0A519WPN2-F1
#
_entry.id   AF-A0A519WPN2-F1
#
_cell.length_a   1.000
_cell.length_b   1.000
_cell.length_c   1.000
_cell.angle_alpha   90.00
_cell.angle_beta   90.00
_cell.angle_gamma   90.00
#
_symmetry.space_group_name_H-M   'P 1'
#
loop_
_entity.id
_entity.type
_entity.pdbx_description
1 polymer ?
#
loop_
_entity_poly.entity_id
_entity_poly.type
_entity_poly.pdbx_seq_one_letter_code
_entity_poly.pdbx_strand_id
1 'polypeptide(L)'
;MKNIFMILFLLELIMMIAAPVMHIWLSTLYLNGRITLSILTNTLISLVTGITLPILASYIDIVNLPPDIKCATGSAGFAAIGISLTIIIIPLSAITFYIIDWYKRRKLNNTSAEN
;
A
#
# COMPACT_ATOMS: atom_id res chain seq x y z
N MET A 1 13.08 27.30 5.09
CA MET A 1 12.12 26.43 5.81
C MET A 1 10.88 26.05 4.97
N LYS A 2 10.20 26.97 4.27
CA LYS A 2 9.02 26.62 3.43
C LYS A 2 9.25 25.48 2.41
N ASN A 3 10.41 25.45 1.74
CA ASN A 3 10.70 24.41 0.73
C ASN A 3 10.88 23.01 1.34
N ILE A 4 11.42 22.91 2.56
CA ILE A 4 11.63 21.62 3.23
C ILE A 4 10.29 21.00 3.63
N PHE A 5 9.39 21.81 4.18
CA PHE A 5 8.04 21.35 4.55
C PHE A 5 7.25 20.87 3.32
N MET A 6 7.33 21.59 2.20
CA MET A 6 6.66 21.19 0.97
C MET A 6 7.22 19.85 0.42
N ILE A 7 8.53 19.63 0.54
CA ILE A 7 9.17 18.37 0.12
C ILE A 7 8.75 17.20 1.02
N LEU A 8 8.69 17.39 2.34
CA LEU A 8 8.27 16.35 3.29
C LEU A 8 6.80 15.94 3.08
N PHE A 9 5.93 16.92 2.86
CA PHE A 9 4.52 16.68 2.54
C PHE A 9 4.35 15.92 1.21
N LEU A 10 5.11 16.31 0.18
CA LEU A 10 5.10 15.61 -1.10
C LEU A 10 5.58 14.16 -0.95
N LEU A 11 6.59 13.93 -0.11
CA LEU A 11 7.11 12.60 0.19
C LEU A 11 6.04 11.72 0.86
N GLU A 12 5.31 12.23 1.85
CA GLU A 12 4.20 11.50 2.50
C GLU A 12 3.12 11.09 1.49
N LEU A 13 2.73 12.00 0.59
CA LEU A 13 1.76 11.71 -0.47
C LEU A 13 2.22 10.60 -1.42
N ILE A 14 3.48 10.64 -1.85
CA ILE A 14 4.05 9.61 -2.73
C ILE A 14 4.07 8.26 -2.02
N MET A 15 4.46 8.23 -0.74
CA MET A 15 4.53 7.00 0.05
C MET A 15 3.14 6.39 0.29
N MET A 16 2.11 7.22 0.45
CA MET A 16 0.71 6.77 0.60
C MET A 16 0.20 6.03 -0.64
N ILE A 17 0.63 6.43 -1.84
CA ILE A 17 0.22 5.82 -3.11
C ILE A 17 1.15 4.64 -3.48
N ALA A 18 2.41 4.67 -3.07
CA ALA A 18 3.39 3.66 -3.42
C ALA A 18 2.99 2.25 -2.95
N ALA A 19 2.53 2.10 -1.70
CA ALA A 19 2.13 0.81 -1.15
C ALA A 19 0.99 0.11 -1.93
N PRO A 20 -0.16 0.77 -2.22
CA PRO A 20 -1.21 0.15 -3.02
C PRO A 20 -0.80 -0.10 -4.47
N VAL A 21 0.00 0.78 -5.09
CA VAL A 21 0.51 0.55 -6.46
C VAL A 21 1.43 -0.66 -6.51
N MET A 22 2.35 -0.79 -5.55
CA MET A 22 3.23 -1.95 -5.41
C MET A 22 2.43 -3.24 -5.21
N HIS A 23 1.39 -3.20 -4.36
CA HIS A 23 0.52 -4.36 -4.13
C HIS A 23 -0.19 -4.82 -5.39
N ILE A 24 -0.77 -3.89 -6.16
CA ILE A 24 -1.41 -4.19 -7.45
C ILE A 24 -0.39 -4.78 -8.43
N TRP A 25 0.79 -4.17 -8.56
CA TRP A 25 1.84 -4.62 -9.47
C TRP A 25 2.32 -6.05 -9.14
N LEU A 26 2.60 -6.32 -7.86
CA LEU A 26 3.00 -7.64 -7.36
C LEU A 26 1.89 -8.67 -7.59
N SER A 27 0.63 -8.30 -7.39
CA SER A 27 -0.53 -9.16 -7.62
C SER A 27 -0.73 -9.46 -9.12
N THR A 28 -0.51 -8.48 -10.00
CA THR A 28 -0.52 -8.69 -11.45
C THR A 28 0.62 -9.62 -11.89
N LEU A 29 1.82 -9.46 -11.33
CA LEU A 29 2.94 -10.36 -11.63
C LEU A 29 2.69 -11.80 -11.17
N TYR A 30 2.04 -11.98 -10.01
CA TYR A 30 1.57 -13.29 -9.56
C TYR A 30 0.56 -13.90 -10.54
N LEU A 31 -0.45 -13.14 -10.99
CA LEU A 31 -1.42 -13.63 -11.97
C LEU A 31 -0.78 -14.00 -13.33
N ASN A 32 0.32 -13.34 -13.69
CA ASN A 32 1.10 -13.64 -14.88
C ASN A 32 2.08 -14.82 -14.69
N GLY A 33 2.12 -15.44 -13.51
CA GLY A 33 3.00 -16.57 -13.20
C GLY A 33 4.49 -16.20 -13.12
N ARG A 34 4.82 -14.91 -13.04
CA ARG A 34 6.21 -14.43 -12.95
C ARG A 34 6.81 -14.59 -11.55
N ILE A 35 5.95 -14.65 -10.52
CA ILE A 35 6.35 -14.72 -9.11
C ILE A 35 5.51 -15.78 -8.41
N THR A 36 6.14 -16.59 -7.56
CA THR A 36 5.50 -17.68 -6.76
C THR A 36 5.05 -17.24 -5.37
N LEU A 37 5.27 -15.97 -5.00
CA LEU A 37 4.83 -15.41 -3.73
C LEU A 37 3.31 -15.38 -3.67
N SER A 38 2.75 -15.92 -2.59
CA SER A 38 1.31 -15.92 -2.36
C SER A 38 0.76 -14.49 -2.29
N ILE A 39 -0.44 -14.30 -2.84
CA ILE A 39 -1.21 -13.05 -2.74
C ILE A 39 -1.31 -12.61 -1.27
N LEU A 40 -1.46 -13.56 -0.35
CA LEU A 40 -1.56 -13.28 1.08
C LEU A 40 -0.26 -12.67 1.65
N THR A 41 0.89 -13.21 1.25
CA THR A 41 2.20 -12.72 1.68
C THR A 41 2.46 -11.32 1.13
N ASN A 42 2.17 -11.08 -0.15
CA ASN A 42 2.29 -9.74 -0.75
C ASN A 42 1.37 -8.73 -0.06
N THR A 43 0.14 -9.15 0.27
CA THR A 43 -0.83 -8.32 1.02
C THR A 43 -0.32 -7.95 2.40
N LEU A 44 0.21 -8.92 3.17
CA LEU A 44 0.77 -8.66 4.50
C LEU A 44 1.97 -7.71 4.44
N ILE A 45 2.90 -7.93 3.49
CA ILE A 45 4.06 -7.05 3.31
C ILE A 45 3.59 -5.63 2.97
N SER A 46 2.72 -5.48 1.96
CA SER A 46 2.22 -4.17 1.55
C SER A 46 1.45 -3.45 2.65
N LEU A 47 0.69 -4.18 3.47
CA LEU A 47 -0.06 -3.62 4.60
C LEU A 47 0.88 -3.15 5.72
N VAL A 48 1.86 -3.98 6.08
CA VAL A 48 2.88 -3.61 7.07
C VAL A 48 3.68 -2.40 6.59
N THR A 49 4.16 -2.39 5.33
CA THR A 49 4.90 -1.26 4.78
C THR A 49 4.04 0.00 4.66
N GLY A 50 2.77 -0.14 4.25
CA GLY A 50 1.86 0.98 4.08
C GLY A 50 1.42 1.61 5.41
N ILE A 51 1.54 0.90 6.53
CA ILE A 51 1.32 1.45 7.88
C ILE A 51 2.61 2.01 8.47
N THR A 52 3.72 1.27 8.36
CA THR A 52 4.99 1.67 8.97
C THR A 52 5.59 2.91 8.32
N LEU A 53 5.51 3.04 6.99
CA LEU A 53 6.10 4.17 6.27
C LEU A 53 5.48 5.53 6.61
N PRO A 54 4.14 5.71 6.62
CA PRO A 54 3.53 6.97 7.05
C PRO A 54 3.81 7.30 8.51
N ILE A 55 3.84 6.31 9.42
CA ILE A 55 4.18 6.54 10.83
C ILE A 55 5.63 7.04 10.95
N LEU A 56 6.55 6.42 10.20
CA LEU A 56 7.96 6.80 10.22
C LEU A 56 8.16 8.22 9.62
N ALA A 57 7.44 8.54 8.54
CA ALA A 57 7.46 9.87 7.93
C ALA A 57 6.97 10.94 8.92
N SER A 58 5.82 10.70 9.57
CA SER A 58 5.28 11.60 10.59
C SER A 58 6.23 11.77 11.78
N TYR A 59 6.90 10.70 12.21
CA TYR A 59 7.89 10.77 13.29
C TYR A 59 9.10 11.64 12.91
N ILE A 60 9.64 11.48 11.70
CA ILE A 60 10.76 12.29 11.20
C ILE A 60 10.36 13.77 11.09
N ASP A 61 9.12 14.03 10.67
CA ASP A 61 8.58 15.38 10.56
C ASP A 61 8.49 16.04 11.96
N ILE A 62 7.92 15.33 12.95
CA ILE A 62 7.83 15.83 14.34
C ILE A 62 9.22 16.12 14.95
N VAL A 63 10.22 15.28 14.69
CA VAL A 63 11.57 15.45 15.27
C VAL A 63 12.36 16.59 14.61
N ASN A 64 12.13 16.88 13.33
CA ASN A 64 12.84 17.93 12.60
C ASN A 64 12.16 19.30 12.62
N LEU A 65 10.94 19.42 13.17
CA LEU A 65 10.23 20.70 13.22
C LEU A 65 10.64 21.55 14.44
N PRO A 66 10.91 22.86 14.25
CA PRO A 66 11.15 23.78 15.37
C PRO A 66 9.87 23.94 16.22
N PRO A 67 9.99 24.04 17.56
CA PRO A 67 8.88 23.95 18.52
C PRO A 67 7.83 25.06 18.40
N ASP A 68 8.14 26.15 17.71
CA ASP A 68 7.22 27.29 17.51
C ASP A 68 6.09 27.02 16.50
N ILE A 69 6.25 26.02 15.62
CA ILE A 69 5.26 25.73 14.58
C ILE A 69 4.54 24.44 14.96
N LYS A 70 3.50 24.55 15.78
CA LYS A 70 2.63 23.44 16.22
C LYS A 70 1.75 22.86 15.10
N CYS A 71 2.33 22.59 13.93
CA CYS A 71 1.69 21.87 12.81
C CYS A 71 1.66 20.35 13.00
N ALA A 72 1.99 19.84 14.20
CA ALA A 72 1.92 18.41 14.54
C ALA A 72 0.53 17.79 14.28
N THR A 73 -0.54 18.59 14.37
CA THR A 73 -1.91 18.13 14.06
C THR A 73 -2.09 17.80 12.58
N GLY A 74 -1.35 18.48 11.68
CA GLY A 74 -1.41 18.26 10.24
C GLY A 74 -0.80 16.91 9.84
N SER A 75 0.47 16.68 10.18
CA SER A 75 1.18 15.45 9.79
C SER A 75 0.54 14.20 10.42
N ALA A 76 0.16 14.28 11.70
CA ALA A 76 -0.56 13.18 12.37
C ALA A 76 -1.92 12.87 11.69
N GLY A 77 -2.62 13.90 11.21
CA GLY A 77 -3.86 13.74 10.43
C GLY A 77 -3.62 13.04 9.09
N PHE A 78 -2.55 13.39 8.38
CA PHE A 78 -2.17 12.74 7.11
C PHE A 78 -1.75 11.28 7.32
N ALA A 79 -0.99 10.98 8.37
CA ALA A 79 -0.66 9.60 8.72
C ALA A 79 -1.93 8.78 9.03
N ALA A 80 -2.88 9.34 9.78
CA ALA A 80 -4.15 8.65 10.09
C ALA A 80 -4.99 8.38 8.83
N ILE A 81 -5.08 9.35 7.92
CA ILE A 81 -5.79 9.18 6.64
C ILE A 81 -5.08 8.13 5.77
N GLY A 82 -3.75 8.19 5.68
CA GLY A 82 -2.96 7.24 4.91
C GLY A 82 -3.10 5.80 5.41
N ILE A 83 -3.06 5.60 6.73
CA ILE A 83 -3.29 4.29 7.36
C ILE A 83 -4.72 3.81 7.08
N SER A 84 -5.71 4.68 7.24
CA SER A 84 -7.13 4.34 7.01
C SER A 84 -7.38 3.90 5.57
N LEU A 85 -6.83 4.63 4.60
CA LEU A 85 -6.92 4.27 3.18
C LEU A 85 -6.22 2.95 2.89
N THR A 86 -5.03 2.74 3.45
CA THR A 86 -4.24 1.51 3.25
C THR A 86 -4.98 0.29 3.79
N ILE A 87 -5.57 0.40 4.98
CA ILE A 87 -6.36 -0.68 5.61
C ILE A 87 -7.61 -1.03 4.80
N ILE A 88 -8.17 -0.10 4.02
CA ILE A 88 -9.36 -0.37 3.20
C ILE A 88 -8.98 -0.87 1.80
N ILE A 89 -8.05 -0.20 1.13
CA ILE A 89 -7.69 -0.44 -0.27
C ILE A 89 -6.96 -1.79 -0.43
N ILE A 90 -6.04 -2.13 0.48
CA ILE A 90 -5.25 -3.36 0.35
C ILE A 90 -6.11 -4.63 0.50
N PRO A 91 -7.01 -4.76 1.49
CA PRO A 91 -7.91 -5.92 1.55
C PRO A 91 -8.89 -5.98 0.38
N LEU A 92 -9.45 -4.85 -0.06
CA LEU A 92 -10.36 -4.81 -1.21
C LEU A 92 -9.68 -5.29 -2.50
N SER A 93 -8.46 -4.82 -2.75
CA SER A 93 -7.66 -5.26 -3.90
C SER A 93 -7.30 -6.74 -3.78
N ALA A 94 -6.87 -7.22 -2.60
CA ALA A 94 -6.57 -8.63 -2.36
C ALA A 94 -7.78 -9.54 -2.64
N ILE A 95 -8.98 -9.18 -2.19
CA ILE A 95 -10.23 -9.93 -2.48
C ILE A 95 -10.47 -9.98 -3.99
N THR A 96 -10.32 -8.84 -4.68
CA THR A 96 -10.52 -8.76 -6.13
C THR A 96 -9.56 -9.68 -6.88
N PHE A 97 -8.27 -9.65 -6.53
CA PHE A 97 -7.26 -10.54 -7.12
C PHE A 97 -7.49 -12.01 -6.79
N TYR A 98 -7.95 -12.32 -5.58
CA TYR A 98 -8.30 -13.68 -5.18
C TYR A 98 -9.46 -14.24 -6.01
N ILE A 99 -10.50 -13.45 -6.24
CA ILE A 99 -11.62 -13.80 -7.11
C ILE A 99 -11.11 -14.07 -8.54
N ILE A 100 -10.26 -13.19 -9.07
CA ILE A 100 -9.68 -13.35 -10.42
C ILE A 100 -8.86 -14.64 -10.54
N ASP A 101 -8.00 -14.94 -9.56
CA ASP A 101 -7.22 -16.19 -9.54
C ASP A 101 -8.13 -17.42 -9.51
N TRP A 102 -9.19 -17.38 -8.68
CA TRP A 102 -10.16 -18.47 -8.59
C TRP A 102 -10.89 -18.71 -9.92
N TYR A 103 -11.36 -17.66 -10.59
CA TYR A 103 -11.99 -17.78 -11.91
C TYR A 103 -11.01 -18.33 -12.96
N LYS A 104 -9.75 -17.89 -12.94
CA LYS A 104 -8.73 -18.36 -13.89
C LYS A 104 -8.40 -19.84 -13.70
N ARG A 105 -8.28 -20.31 -12.45
CA ARG A 105 -8.07 -21.74 -12.14
C ARG A 105 -9.27 -22.60 -12.55
N ARG A 106 -10.49 -22.12 -12.30
CA ARG A 106 -11.72 -22.86 -12.66
C ARG A 106 -11.86 -23.02 -14.17
N LYS A 107 -11.50 -21.99 -14.94
CA LYS A 107 -11.49 -22.05 -16.41
C LYS A 107 -10.49 -23.10 -16.92
N LEU A 108 -9.28 -23.14 -16.35
CA LEU A 108 -8.25 -24.12 -16.74
C LEU A 108 -8.69 -25.57 -16.45
N ASN A 109 -9.26 -25.84 -15.28
CA ASN A 109 -9.72 -27.19 -14.92
C ASN A 109 -10.85 -27.69 -15.84
N ASN A 110 -11.76 -26.81 -16.27
CA ASN A 110 -12.83 -27.20 -17.18
C ASN A 110 -12.32 -27.56 -18.58
N THR A 111 -11.29 -26.86 -19.08
CA THR A 111 -10.68 -27.18 -20.38
C THR A 111 -9.91 -28.50 -20.36
N SER A 112 -9.34 -28.88 -19.22
CA SER A 112 -8.68 -30.18 -19.06
C SER A 112 -9.66 -31.35 -18.89
N ALA A 113 -10.91 -31.11 -18.47
CA ALA A 113 -11.92 -32.15 -18.34
C ALA A 113 -12.64 -32.50 -19.65
N GLU A 114 -12.43 -31.70 -20.71
CA GLU A 114 -13.03 -31.88 -22.04
C GLU A 114 -12.07 -32.58 -23.03
N ASN A 115 -10.83 -32.86 -22.62
CA ASN A 115 -9.84 -33.64 -23.37
C ASN A 115 -9.61 -35.00 -22.71
#